data_AF-A0A958HMP8-F1
#
_entry.id   AF-A0A958HMP8-F1
#
_cell.length_a   1.000
_cell.length_b   1.000
_cell.length_c   1.000
_cell.angle_alpha   90.00
_cell.angle_beta   90.00
_cell.angle_gamma   90.00
#
_symmetry.space_group_name_H-M   'P 1'
#
loop_
_entity.id
_entity.type
_entity.pdbx_description
1 polymer ?
#
loop_
_entity_poly.entity_id
_entity_poly.type
_entity_poly.pdbx_seq_one_letter_code
_entity_poly.pdbx_strand_id
1 'polypeptide(L)' 'MIRALILDFGGTIVTMDGKADSARQIAAELDIPQDQMMSVVMGHPDWTDAMLGKYTIEEFDQRLYARLGKTYDPT' A
#
# COMPACT_ATOMS: atom_id res chain seq x y z
N MET A 1 -18.40 -5.36 33.10
CA MET A 1 -18.21 -3.94 32.70
C MET A 1 -17.02 -3.88 31.77
N ILE A 2 -17.19 -3.35 30.55
CA ILE A 2 -16.08 -3.17 29.61
C ILE A 2 -15.20 -2.02 30.11
N ARG A 3 -13.87 -2.20 30.05
CA ARG A 3 -12.88 -1.23 30.56
C ARG A 3 -12.10 -0.50 29.46
N ALA A 4 -12.09 -1.03 28.24
CA ALA A 4 -11.42 -0.43 27.09
C ALA A 4 -12.10 -0.85 25.78
N LEU A 5 -12.01 0.01 24.78
CA LEU A 5 -12.41 -0.23 23.40
C LEU A 5 -11.22 0.08 22.49
N ILE A 6 -10.81 -0.89 21.67
CA ILE A 6 -9.76 -0.73 20.67
C ILE A 6 -10.47 -0.82 19.32
N LEU A 7 -10.24 0.20 18.48
CA LEU A 7 -10.82 0.29 17.14
C LEU A 7 -9.68 0.26 16.14
N ASP A 8 -9.83 -0.58 15.12
CA ASP A 8 -9.02 -0.49 13.91
C ASP A 8 -9.33 0.82 13.18
N PHE A 9 -8.42 1.29 12.34
CA PHE A 9 -8.61 2.51 11.57
C PHE A 9 -9.41 2.24 10.31
N GLY A 10 -8.82 1.49 9.37
CA GLY A 10 -9.39 1.19 8.06
C GLY A 10 -10.62 0.28 8.15
N GLY A 11 -11.71 0.64 7.49
CA GLY A 11 -12.96 -0.13 7.47
C GLY A 11 -13.74 -0.12 8.79
N THR A 12 -13.22 0.52 9.84
CA THR A 12 -13.89 0.66 11.14
C THR A 12 -14.15 2.13 11.48
N ILE A 13 -13.09 2.95 11.57
CA ILE A 13 -13.22 4.40 11.82
C ILE A 13 -13.40 5.15 10.50
N VAL A 14 -12.70 4.72 9.44
CA VAL A 14 -12.80 5.29 8.10
C VAL A 14 -13.34 4.29 7.10
N THR A 15 -14.19 4.75 6.17
CA THR A 15 -14.70 3.89 5.11
C THR A 15 -13.60 3.58 4.10
N MET A 16 -13.40 2.31 3.81
CA MET A 16 -12.52 1.85 2.73
C MET A 16 -13.39 1.26 1.63
N ASP A 17 -13.75 2.08 0.65
CA ASP A 17 -14.53 1.63 -0.49
C ASP A 17 -13.66 0.65 -1.30
N GLY A 18 -14.10 -0.60 -1.50
CA GLY A 18 -13.35 -1.61 -2.27
C GLY A 18 -13.12 -1.26 -3.76
N LYS A 19 -13.56 -0.08 -4.19
CA LYS A 19 -13.32 0.56 -5.50
C LYS A 19 -12.42 1.80 -5.37
N ALA A 20 -11.60 1.86 -4.32
CA ALA A 20 -10.89 3.07 -3.91
C ALA A 20 -10.18 3.72 -5.10
N ASP A 21 -10.46 5.01 -5.33
CA ASP A 21 -9.79 5.79 -6.37
C ASP A 21 -8.26 5.78 -6.18
N SER A 22 -7.79 5.62 -4.94
CA SER A 22 -6.38 5.41 -4.61
C SER A 22 -5.79 4.14 -5.24
N ALA A 23 -6.53 3.03 -5.29
CA ALA A 23 -6.07 1.81 -5.94
C ALA A 23 -5.87 2.00 -7.45
N ARG A 24 -6.79 2.76 -8.08
CA ARG A 24 -6.70 3.10 -9.50
C ARG A 24 -5.54 4.06 -9.75
N GLN A 25 -5.36 5.05 -8.88
CA GLN A 25 -4.28 6.02 -8.96
C GLN A 25 -2.91 5.34 -8.83
N ILE A 26 -2.71 4.51 -7.80
CA ILE A 26 -1.45 3.78 -7.59
C ILE A 26 -1.17 2.85 -8.78
N ALA A 27 -2.17 2.15 -9.30
CA ALA A 27 -2.00 1.31 -10.47
C ALA A 27 -1.56 2.11 -11.71
N ALA A 28 -2.10 3.32 -11.88
CA ALA A 28 -1.70 4.22 -12.97
C ALA A 28 -0.28 4.78 -12.79
N GLU A 29 0.09 5.21 -11.57
CA GLU A 29 1.43 5.70 -11.23
C GLU A 29 2.51 4.63 -11.44
N LEU A 30 2.18 3.38 -11.10
CA LEU A 30 3.06 2.23 -11.29
C LEU A 30 2.97 1.65 -12.71
N ASP A 31 2.04 2.13 -13.55
CA ASP A 31 1.74 1.58 -14.88
C ASP A 31 1.62 0.04 -14.85
N ILE A 32 0.67 -0.42 -14.02
CA ILE A 32 0.26 -1.81 -13.86
C ILE A 32 -1.27 -1.94 -14.01
N PRO A 33 -1.79 -3.13 -14.40
CA PRO A 33 -3.23 -3.36 -14.40
C PRO A 33 -3.85 -3.18 -13.01
N GLN A 34 -5.02 -2.53 -12.93
CA GLN A 34 -5.68 -2.24 -11.66
C GLN A 34 -6.01 -3.52 -10.86
N ASP A 35 -6.37 -4.60 -11.54
CA ASP A 35 -6.64 -5.91 -10.93
C ASP A 35 -5.38 -6.58 -10.34
N GLN A 36 -4.19 -6.14 -10.75
CA GLN A 36 -2.91 -6.63 -10.23
C GLN A 36 -2.38 -5.79 -9.06
N MET A 37 -2.87 -4.57 -8.85
CA MET A 37 -2.39 -3.65 -7.80
C MET A 37 -2.25 -4.32 -6.44
N MET A 38 -3.31 -5.00 -5.98
CA MET A 38 -3.31 -5.66 -4.68
C MET A 38 -2.22 -6.71 -4.58
N SER A 39 -2.04 -7.53 -5.62
CA SER A 39 -1.03 -8.60 -5.61
C SER A 39 0.40 -8.08 -5.74
N VAL A 40 0.59 -7.03 -6.52
CA VAL A 40 1.91 -6.44 -6.81
C VAL A 40 2.39 -5.64 -5.61
N VAL A 41 1.53 -4.82 -5.00
CA VAL A 41 1.90 -3.93 -3.90
C VAL A 41 1.65 -4.61 -2.56
N MET A 42 0.37 -4.76 -2.18
CA MET A 42 -0.02 -5.19 -0.84
C MET A 42 0.22 -6.68 -0.55
N GLY A 43 0.23 -7.52 -1.58
CA GLY A 43 0.46 -8.96 -1.48
C GLY A 43 1.93 -9.36 -1.37
N HIS A 44 2.86 -8.42 -1.52
CA HIS A 44 4.30 -8.70 -1.46
C HIS A 44 4.84 -8.58 -0.03
N PRO A 45 5.82 -9.40 0.41
CA PRO A 45 6.42 -9.31 1.74
C PRO A 45 6.97 -7.92 2.09
N ASP A 46 7.49 -7.18 1.11
CA ASP A 46 8.00 -5.81 1.32
C ASP A 46 6.92 -4.86 1.88
N TRP A 47 5.64 -5.06 1.54
CA TRP A 47 4.54 -4.27 2.10
C TRP A 47 4.39 -4.51 3.59
N THR A 48 4.46 -5.78 4.01
CA THR A 48 4.40 -6.13 5.43
C THR A 48 5.61 -5.56 6.17
N ASP A 49 6.80 -5.63 5.57
CA ASP A 49 8.02 -5.10 6.16
C ASP A 49 7.98 -3.56 6.30
N ALA A 50 7.41 -2.85 5.32
CA ALA A 50 7.17 -1.41 5.40
C ALA A 50 6.16 -1.06 6.51
N MET A 51 5.05 -1.80 6.63
CA MET A 51 4.07 -1.61 7.71
C MET A 51 4.64 -1.87 9.12
N LEU A 52 5.68 -2.70 9.21
CA LEU A 52 6.42 -2.96 10.46
C LEU A 52 7.57 -1.97 10.70
N GLY A 53 7.72 -0.96 9.83
CA GLY A 53 8.76 0.08 9.95
C GLY A 53 10.18 -0.43 9.68
N LYS A 54 10.34 -1.54 8.95
CA LYS A 54 11.67 -2.03 8.53
C LYS A 54 12.26 -1.20 7.39
N TYR A 55 11.40 -0.46 6.68
CA TYR A 55 11.74 0.45 5.61
C TYR A 55 11.13 1.82 5.88
N THR A 56 11.79 2.89 5.46
CA THR A 56 11.10 4.15 5.22
C THR A 56 10.16 4.02 4.01
N ILE A 57 9.27 4.99 3.82
CA ILE A 57 8.39 5.02 2.65
C ILE A 57 9.23 5.08 1.37
N GLU A 58 10.29 5.90 1.35
CA GLU A 58 11.19 6.03 0.20
C GLU A 58 11.93 4.74 -0.11
N GLU A 59 12.38 4.00 0.91
CA GLU A 59 13.04 2.70 0.73
C GLU A 59 12.07 1.65 0.17
N PHE A 60 10.82 1.66 0.63
CA PHE A 60 9.77 0.80 0.08
C PHE A 60 9.49 1.14 -1.38
N ASP A 61 9.34 2.41 -1.74
CA ASP A 61 9.09 2.83 -3.12
C ASP A 61 10.25 2.47 -4.04
N GLN A 62 11.50 2.73 -3.63
CA GLN A 62 12.68 2.33 -4.42
C GLN A 62 12.69 0.83 -4.72
N ARG A 63 12.36 -0.01 -3.73
CA ARG A 63 12.27 -1.47 -3.89
C ARG A 63 11.13 -1.87 -4.81
N LEU A 64 9.97 -1.25 -4.66
CA LEU A 64 8.79 -1.48 -5.50
C LEU A 64 9.11 -1.17 -6.96
N TYR A 65 9.67 0.01 -7.24
CA TYR A 65 10.06 0.44 -8.59
C TYR A 65 11.16 -0.46 -9.18
N ALA A 66 12.20 -0.80 -8.41
CA ALA A 66 13.25 -1.71 -8.85
C ALA A 66 12.70 -3.10 -9.24
N ARG A 67 11.76 -3.65 -8.46
CA ARG A 67 11.09 -4.93 -8.75
C ARG A 67 10.24 -4.87 -10.03
N LEU A 68 9.65 -3.71 -10.31
CA LEU A 68 8.89 -3.48 -11.54
C LEU A 68 9.76 -3.13 -12.74
N GLY A 69 11.09 -3.03 -12.57
CA GLY A 69 12.01 -2.60 -13.62
C GLY A 69 11.83 -1.14 -14.02
N LYS A 70 11.34 -0.31 -13.09
CA LYS A 70 11.01 1.11 -13.30
C LYS A 70 11.98 2.02 -12.54
N THR A 71 12.12 3.24 -13.03
CA THR A 71 12.90 4.29 -12.34
C THR A 71 12.04 4.94 -11.27
N TYR A 72 12.53 4.98 -10.04
CA TYR A 72 11.92 5.76 -8.96
C TYR A 72 12.25 7.24 -9.13
N ASP A 73 11.24 8.10 -9.09
CA ASP A 73 11.38 9.56 -9.11
C ASP A 73 10.63 10.16 -7.90
N PRO A 74 11.34 10.70 -6.90
CA PRO A 74 10.75 11.32 -5.71
C PRO A 74 10.28 12.75 -6.04
N THR A 75 9.18 12.88 -6.77
CA THR A 75 8.53 14.18 -7.02
C THR A 75 7.70 14.64 -5.83
#